data_AF-A0A1E7KM55-F1
#
_entry.id   AF-A0A1E7KM55-F1
#
_cell.length_a   1.000
_cell.length_b   1.000
_cell.length_c   1.000
_cell.angle_alpha   90.00
_cell.angle_beta   90.00
_cell.angle_gamma   90.00
#
_symmetry.space_group_name_H-M   'P 1'
#
loop_
_entity.id
_entity.type
_entity.pdbx_description
1 polymer ?
#
loop_
_entity_poly.entity_id
_entity_poly.type
_entity_poly.pdbx_seq_one_letter_code
_entity_poly.pdbx_strand_id
1 'polypeptide(L)'
;MGQRGEPVAERASATSAGARGAVRVGEALGPYLHTEAAELLRALRVHAESAGSAESATETAAAVRQLRGAAGRLGGALHAYRPLVDTAWADQLRAELGWLSDTLSRE
;
A
#
# COMPACT_ATOMS: atom_id res chain seq x y z
N MET A 1 40.60 24.03 26.62
CA MET A 1 40.22 23.68 25.24
C MET A 1 40.81 22.32 24.90
N GLY A 2 40.00 21.32 24.58
CA GLY A 2 40.44 19.96 24.27
C GLY A 2 39.24 19.12 23.85
N GLN A 3 39.08 18.94 22.54
CA GLN A 3 37.90 18.39 21.87
C GLN A 3 37.62 16.94 22.27
N ARG A 4 36.37 16.64 22.64
CA ARG A 4 35.85 15.29 22.90
C ARG A 4 35.72 14.52 21.58
N GLY A 5 36.53 13.49 21.40
CA GLY A 5 36.54 12.62 20.20
C GLY A 5 35.52 11.49 20.25
N GLU A 6 34.22 11.80 20.35
CA GLU A 6 33.15 10.80 20.20
C GLU A 6 32.09 11.29 19.20
N PRO A 7 32.23 10.96 17.89
CA PRO A 7 31.04 11.01 17.03
C PRO A 7 30.87 9.86 16.03
N VAL A 8 31.83 8.93 15.87
CA VAL A 8 31.75 7.90 14.80
C VAL A 8 31.02 6.64 15.26
N ALA A 9 31.28 6.14 16.48
CA ALA A 9 30.66 4.92 16.99
C ALA A 9 29.14 5.08 17.24
N GLU A 10 28.71 6.24 17.76
CA GLU A 10 27.29 6.56 17.98
C GLU A 10 26.53 6.71 16.65
N ARG A 11 27.14 7.36 15.65
CA ARG A 11 26.56 7.47 14.30
C ARG A 11 26.39 6.11 13.62
N ALA A 12 27.41 5.26 13.66
CA ALA A 12 27.32 3.91 13.12
C ALA A 12 26.22 3.07 13.80
N SER A 13 26.05 3.23 15.11
CA SER A 13 24.99 2.58 15.88
C SER A 13 23.60 3.05 15.47
N ALA A 14 23.40 4.37 15.33
CA ALA A 14 22.14 4.96 14.86
C ALA A 14 21.79 4.52 13.43
N THR A 15 22.77 4.48 12.52
CA THR A 15 22.58 3.95 11.15
C THR A 15 22.19 2.48 11.17
N SER A 16 22.84 1.65 12.01
CA SER A 16 22.49 0.23 12.15
C SER A 16 21.08 0.01 12.74
N ALA A 17 20.65 0.87 13.68
CA ALA A 17 19.32 0.83 14.26
C ALA A 17 18.25 1.23 13.23
N GLY A 18 18.53 2.23 12.39
CA GLY A 18 17.70 2.61 11.25
C GLY A 18 17.54 1.46 10.24
N ALA A 19 18.65 0.79 9.89
CA ALA A 19 18.63 -0.37 9.00
C ALA A 19 17.79 -1.52 9.58
N ARG A 20 17.94 -1.86 10.87
CA ARG A 20 17.09 -2.85 11.56
C ARG A 20 15.62 -2.43 11.61
N GLY A 21 15.34 -1.13 11.70
CA GLY A 21 13.99 -0.57 11.60
C GLY A 21 13.39 -0.82 10.22
N ALA A 22 14.12 -0.49 9.16
CA ALA A 22 13.70 -0.69 7.77
C ALA A 22 13.41 -2.17 7.45
N VAL A 23 14.24 -3.10 7.94
CA VAL A 23 14.02 -4.55 7.77
C VAL A 23 12.70 -4.99 8.41
N ARG A 24 12.45 -4.62 9.67
CA ARG A 24 11.19 -4.97 10.36
C ARG A 24 9.96 -4.36 9.69
N VAL A 25 10.08 -3.15 9.16
CA VAL A 25 8.99 -2.52 8.40
C VAL A 25 8.75 -3.30 7.10
N GLY A 26 9.80 -3.69 6.38
CA GLY A 26 9.69 -4.54 5.18
C GLY A 26 9.03 -5.89 5.45
N GLU A 27 9.41 -6.56 6.55
CA GLU A 27 8.82 -7.82 7.00
C GLU A 27 7.31 -7.69 7.30
N ALA A 28 6.86 -6.55 7.84
CA ALA A 28 5.46 -6.28 8.09
C ALA A 28 4.69 -5.82 6.83
N LEU A 29 5.37 -5.13 5.91
CA LEU A 29 4.77 -4.55 4.70
C LEU A 29 4.31 -5.64 3.71
N GLY A 30 5.12 -6.69 3.51
CA GLY A 30 4.77 -7.77 2.58
C GLY A 30 3.41 -8.43 2.89
N PRO A 31 3.20 -8.95 4.12
CA PRO A 31 1.92 -9.50 4.55
C PRO A 31 0.76 -8.51 4.49
N TYR A 32 1.01 -7.23 4.82
CA TYR A 32 0.00 -6.18 4.71
C TYR A 32 -0.46 -5.99 3.26
N LEU A 33 0.48 -5.81 2.32
CA LEU A 33 0.18 -5.65 0.90
C LEU A 33 -0.54 -6.88 0.34
N HIS A 34 -0.16 -8.08 0.75
CA HIS A 34 -0.83 -9.32 0.33
C HIS A 34 -2.29 -9.37 0.82
N THR A 35 -2.54 -8.97 2.06
CA THR A 35 -3.89 -8.92 2.64
C THR A 35 -4.77 -7.93 1.90
N GLU A 36 -4.28 -6.72 1.66
CA GLU A 36 -5.02 -5.70 0.91
C GLU A 36 -5.25 -6.10 -0.56
N ALA A 37 -4.29 -6.78 -1.18
CA ALA A 37 -4.46 -7.32 -2.54
C ALA A 37 -5.53 -8.43 -2.57
N ALA A 38 -5.58 -9.30 -1.56
CA ALA A 38 -6.62 -10.33 -1.46
C ALA A 38 -8.02 -9.71 -1.28
N GLU A 39 -8.13 -8.66 -0.46
CA GLU A 39 -9.38 -7.91 -0.30
C GLU A 39 -9.83 -7.23 -1.61
N LEU A 40 -8.89 -6.63 -2.35
CA LEU A 40 -9.15 -6.05 -3.66
C LEU A 40 -9.69 -7.11 -4.64
N LEU A 41 -9.02 -8.26 -4.75
CA LEU A 41 -9.41 -9.35 -5.66
C LEU A 41 -10.76 -9.96 -5.28
N ARG A 42 -11.06 -10.08 -3.98
CA ARG A 42 -12.38 -10.54 -3.52
C ARG A 42 -13.47 -9.55 -3.88
N ALA A 43 -13.24 -8.26 -3.65
CA ALA A 43 -14.21 -7.21 -4.00
C ALA A 43 -14.43 -7.14 -5.52
N LEU A 44 -13.38 -7.31 -6.33
CA LEU A 44 -13.46 -7.44 -7.80
C LEU A 44 -14.35 -8.61 -8.21
N ARG A 45 -14.18 -9.76 -7.56
CA ARG A 45 -14.98 -10.95 -7.84
C ARG A 45 -16.47 -10.71 -7.55
N VAL A 46 -16.79 -10.16 -6.38
CA VAL A 46 -18.18 -9.84 -5.99
C VAL A 46 -18.80 -8.83 -6.95
N HIS A 47 -18.06 -7.79 -7.33
CA HIS A 47 -18.51 -6.81 -8.30
C HIS A 47 -18.84 -7.46 -9.65
N ALA A 48 -17.97 -8.35 -10.16
CA ALA A 48 -18.20 -9.06 -11.41
C ALA A 48 -19.39 -10.04 -11.34
N GLU A 49 -19.65 -10.65 -10.19
CA GLU A 49 -20.81 -11.54 -9.98
C GLU A 49 -22.13 -10.75 -9.87
N SER A 50 -22.08 -9.52 -9.37
CA SER A 50 -23.24 -8.64 -9.21
C SER A 50 -23.55 -7.81 -10.46
N ALA A 51 -22.58 -7.67 -11.37
CA ALA A 51 -22.71 -6.89 -12.59
C ALA A 51 -23.80 -7.47 -13.51
N GLY A 52 -24.84 -6.68 -13.78
CA GLY A 52 -25.91 -7.04 -14.71
C GLY A 52 -27.24 -7.45 -14.08
N SER A 53 -27.35 -7.50 -12.75
CA SER A 53 -28.64 -7.62 -12.06
C SER A 53 -29.06 -6.32 -11.39
N ALA A 54 -30.25 -5.81 -11.72
CA ALA A 54 -30.83 -4.64 -11.07
C ALA A 54 -31.11 -4.88 -9.57
N GLU A 55 -31.32 -6.13 -9.17
CA GLU A 55 -31.54 -6.54 -7.78
C GLU A 55 -30.26 -6.48 -6.94
N SER A 56 -29.09 -6.52 -7.60
CA SER A 56 -27.76 -6.52 -6.97
C SER A 56 -27.11 -5.12 -6.95
N ALA A 57 -27.85 -4.05 -7.22
CA ALA A 57 -27.30 -2.69 -7.28
C ALA A 57 -26.63 -2.26 -5.96
N THR A 58 -27.23 -2.59 -4.81
CA THR A 58 -26.69 -2.28 -3.49
C THR A 58 -25.39 -3.04 -3.20
N GLU A 59 -25.33 -4.31 -3.61
CA GLU A 59 -24.14 -5.17 -3.46
C GLU A 59 -23.01 -4.69 -4.36
N THR A 60 -23.33 -4.35 -5.61
CA THR A 60 -22.39 -3.73 -6.56
C THR A 60 -21.80 -2.45 -5.98
N ALA A 61 -22.62 -1.55 -5.44
CA ALA A 61 -22.14 -0.31 -4.82
C ALA A 61 -21.28 -0.57 -3.57
N ALA A 62 -21.58 -1.60 -2.78
CA ALA A 62 -20.76 -2.00 -1.64
C ALA A 62 -19.40 -2.55 -2.09
N ALA A 63 -19.38 -3.40 -3.12
CA ALA A 63 -18.17 -3.94 -3.72
C ALA A 63 -17.28 -2.82 -4.28
N VAL A 64 -17.85 -1.85 -5.03
CA VAL A 64 -17.11 -0.68 -5.53
C VAL A 64 -16.47 0.13 -4.39
N ARG A 65 -17.18 0.36 -3.28
CA ARG A 65 -16.60 1.03 -2.11
C ARG A 65 -15.45 0.23 -1.49
N GLN A 66 -15.59 -1.10 -1.38
CA GLN A 66 -14.55 -1.97 -0.85
C GLN A 66 -13.32 -2.00 -1.76
N LEU A 67 -13.50 -2.10 -3.08
CA LEU A 67 -12.44 -1.99 -4.09
C LEU A 67 -11.64 -0.70 -3.91
N ARG A 68 -12.33 0.44 -3.87
CA ARG A 68 -11.69 1.76 -3.71
C ARG A 68 -10.94 1.88 -2.39
N GLY A 69 -11.50 1.34 -1.31
CA GLY A 69 -10.86 1.30 0.00
C GLY A 69 -9.56 0.51 -0.03
N ALA A 70 -9.57 -0.70 -0.59
CA ALA A 70 -8.38 -1.54 -0.72
C ALA A 70 -7.32 -0.91 -1.65
N ALA A 71 -7.74 -0.38 -2.80
CA ALA A 71 -6.85 0.32 -3.73
C ALA A 71 -6.19 1.54 -3.08
N GLY A 72 -6.96 2.34 -2.32
CA GLY A 72 -6.44 3.49 -1.57
C GLY A 72 -5.44 3.09 -0.49
N ARG A 73 -5.70 2.01 0.25
CA ARG A 73 -4.79 1.48 1.28
C ARG A 73 -3.49 0.94 0.68
N LEU A 74 -3.56 0.21 -0.43
CA LEU A 74 -2.38 -0.21 -1.21
C LEU A 74 -1.57 1.00 -1.68
N GLY A 75 -2.23 1.96 -2.33
CA GLY A 75 -1.56 3.16 -2.85
C GLY A 75 -0.91 4.01 -1.75
N GLY A 76 -1.59 4.15 -0.60
CA GLY A 76 -1.08 4.85 0.57
C GLY A 76 0.13 4.16 1.21
N ALA A 77 0.09 2.83 1.36
CA ALA A 77 1.22 2.06 1.87
C ALA A 77 2.43 2.12 0.93
N LEU A 78 2.21 1.98 -0.38
CA LEU A 78 3.27 2.13 -1.38
C LEU A 78 3.87 3.54 -1.38
N HIS A 79 3.07 4.58 -1.11
CA HIS A 79 3.58 5.94 -0.97
C HIS A 79 4.44 6.10 0.28
N ALA A 80 3.94 5.65 1.44
CA ALA A 80 4.59 5.81 2.73
C ALA A 80 5.91 5.01 2.82
N TYR A 81 5.94 3.82 2.24
CA TYR A 81 7.09 2.92 2.29
C TYR A 81 7.87 2.83 0.98
N ARG A 82 7.65 3.80 0.08
CA ARG A 82 8.33 3.89 -1.22
C ARG A 82 9.84 3.62 -1.18
N PRO A 83 10.63 4.12 -0.21
CA PRO A 83 12.08 3.86 -0.16
C PRO A 83 12.47 2.42 0.15
N LEU A 84 11.54 1.60 0.64
CA LEU A 84 11.77 0.21 1.06
C LEU A 84 11.41 -0.81 -0.03
N VAL A 85 10.82 -0.35 -1.13
CA VAL A 85 10.40 -1.16 -2.28
C VAL A 85 11.03 -0.59 -3.55
N ASP A 86 10.92 -1.32 -4.67
CA ASP A 86 11.30 -0.75 -5.96
C ASP A 86 10.47 0.51 -6.24
N THR A 87 11.15 1.65 -6.28
CA THR A 87 10.47 2.95 -6.36
C THR A 87 9.76 3.18 -7.68
N ALA A 88 10.28 2.65 -8.79
CA ALA A 88 9.69 2.81 -10.11
C ALA A 88 8.43 1.94 -10.23
N TRP A 89 8.49 0.70 -9.74
CA TRP A 89 7.34 -0.18 -9.62
C TRP A 89 6.26 0.41 -8.71
N ALA A 90 6.63 0.95 -7.54
CA ALA A 90 5.67 1.52 -6.61
C ALA A 90 4.94 2.74 -7.19
N ASP A 91 5.66 3.61 -7.90
CA ASP A 91 5.07 4.78 -8.55
C ASP A 91 4.16 4.38 -9.71
N GLN A 92 4.57 3.42 -10.54
CA GLN A 92 3.74 2.89 -11.62
C GLN A 92 2.45 2.26 -11.07
N LEU A 93 2.56 1.35 -10.10
CA LEU A 93 1.39 0.68 -9.52
C LEU A 93 0.43 1.68 -8.86
N ARG A 94 0.95 2.73 -8.20
CA ARG A 94 0.12 3.80 -7.65
C ARG A 94 -0.65 4.59 -8.71
N ALA A 95 -0.04 4.84 -9.87
CA ALA A 95 -0.72 5.51 -10.97
C ALA A 95 -1.90 4.67 -11.48
N GLU A 96 -1.70 3.37 -11.66
CA GLU A 96 -2.76 2.43 -12.08
C GLU A 96 -3.89 2.34 -11.04
N LEU A 97 -3.56 2.28 -9.74
CA LEU A 97 -4.57 2.26 -8.67
C LEU A 97 -5.36 3.58 -8.58
N GLY A 98 -4.69 4.70 -8.86
CA GLY A 98 -5.33 6.01 -8.96
C GLY A 98 -6.32 6.07 -10.13
N TRP A 99 -5.89 5.59 -11.30
CA TRP A 99 -6.75 5.48 -12.48
C TRP A 99 -7.96 4.56 -12.25
N LEU A 100 -7.75 3.38 -11.64
CA LEU A 100 -8.83 2.47 -11.30
C LEU A 100 -9.84 3.12 -10.35
N SER A 101 -9.35 3.84 -9.33
CA SER A 101 -10.21 4.51 -8.35
C SER A 101 -11.02 5.65 -8.96
N ASP A 102 -10.48 6.39 -9.93
CA ASP A 102 -11.23 7.41 -10.69
C ASP A 102 -12.32 6.75 -11.55
N THR A 103 -11.97 5.67 -12.26
CA THR A 103 -12.92 4.91 -13.09
C THR A 103 -14.10 4.43 -12.25
N LEU A 104 -13.83 3.78 -11.11
CA LEU A 104 -14.83 3.32 -10.15
C LEU A 104 -15.60 4.45 -9.45
N SER A 105 -15.18 5.71 -9.57
CA SER A 105 -15.96 6.86 -9.06
C SER A 105 -17.08 7.28 -9.99
N ARG A 106 -17.03 6.83 -11.25
CA ARG A 106 -17.96 7.22 -12.31
C ARG A 106 -19.03 6.16 -12.57
N GLU A 107 -18.80 4.95 -12.06
CA GLU A 107 -19.77 3.83 -12.02
C GLU A 107 -20.81 4.04 -10.92
#